data_AF-B5HE77-F1
#
_entry.id   AF-B5HE77-F1
#
_cell.length_a   1.000
_cell.length_b   1.000
_cell.length_c   1.000
_cell.angle_alpha   90.00
_cell.angle_beta   90.00
_cell.angle_gamma   90.00
#
_symmetry.space_group_name_H-M   'P 1'
#
loop_
_entity.id
_entity.type
_entity.pdbx_description
1 polymer ?
#
loop_
_entity_poly.entity_id
_entity_poly.type
_entity_poly.pdbx_seq_one_letter_code
_entity_poly.pdbx_strand_id
1 'polypeptide(L)'
;MAVAQLNAPLCASPPVPAVGIRHINLPHNERFVVVGNHLAQHDRLSLTAIGLSVHIQSLRTGTRISVKKLAERFPEGEDRISDALNELERYGYLRRTRVRLPSGQLITTTESFSNPPAMRVRAPGQPAPVPQREAPPPSVEPPVPDPVAGPEPVPLRQQTGPRPRPTELLPPPLPAAPPGASRPDPFQTCDACDLAFRAPEPGLCSACAPVAVLVAS
;
A
#
# COMPACT_ATOMS: atom_id res chain seq x y z
N MET A 1 16.89 50.95 -6.30
CA MET A 1 15.68 50.63 -5.50
C MET A 1 14.63 50.06 -6.44
N ALA A 2 14.54 48.74 -6.57
CA ALA A 2 13.51 48.08 -7.36
C ALA A 2 12.80 47.09 -6.43
N VAL A 3 11.54 47.37 -6.11
CA VAL A 3 10.72 46.51 -5.25
C VAL A 3 10.22 45.36 -6.12
N ALA A 4 10.64 44.13 -5.81
CA ALA A 4 10.14 42.93 -6.45
C ALA A 4 8.64 42.77 -6.11
N GLN A 5 7.78 42.92 -7.11
CA GLN A 5 6.35 42.63 -6.99
C GLN A 5 6.15 41.12 -7.00
N LEU A 6 5.87 40.54 -5.83
CA LEU A 6 5.46 39.15 -5.65
C LEU A 6 3.97 39.00 -6.03
N ASN A 7 3.68 38.91 -7.33
CA ASN A 7 2.37 38.52 -7.85
C ASN A 7 2.38 37.03 -8.24
N ALA A 8 2.58 36.14 -7.27
CA ALA A 8 2.32 34.71 -7.47
C ALA A 8 0.92 34.42 -6.87
N PRO A 9 -0.07 33.96 -7.66
CA PRO A 9 -1.35 33.58 -7.10
C PRO A 9 -1.15 32.42 -6.13
N LEU A 10 -1.72 32.55 -4.92
CA LEU A 10 -1.85 31.44 -3.97
C LEU A 10 -2.43 30.24 -4.72
N CYS A 11 -1.78 29.09 -4.53
CA CYS A 11 -2.03 27.82 -5.20
C CYS A 11 -3.51 27.61 -5.53
N ALA A 12 -3.80 27.27 -6.79
CA ALA A 12 -5.14 26.91 -7.22
C ALA A 12 -5.71 25.85 -6.28
N SER A 13 -6.80 26.20 -5.58
CA SER A 13 -7.55 25.25 -4.77
C SER A 13 -7.89 24.01 -5.60
N PRO A 14 -7.79 22.79 -5.04
CA PRO A 14 -8.17 21.60 -5.78
C PRO A 14 -9.61 21.76 -6.28
N PRO A 15 -9.90 21.34 -7.52
CA PRO A 15 -11.23 21.50 -8.09
C PRO A 15 -12.25 20.83 -7.18
N VAL A 16 -13.23 21.62 -6.72
CA VAL A 16 -14.33 21.14 -5.89
C VAL A 16 -15.18 20.23 -6.78
N PRO A 17 -15.42 18.96 -6.40
CA PRO A 17 -16.28 18.09 -7.20
C PRO A 17 -17.70 18.70 -7.25
N ALA A 18 -18.30 18.71 -8.44
CA ALA A 18 -19.61 19.34 -8.67
C ALA A 18 -20.75 18.65 -7.89
N VAL A 19 -20.61 17.35 -7.60
CA VAL A 19 -21.48 16.52 -6.76
C VAL A 19 -20.63 15.39 -6.17
N GLY A 20 -20.84 15.01 -4.89
CA GLY A 20 -20.20 13.82 -4.30
C GLY A 20 -19.73 14.00 -2.85
N ILE A 21 -19.01 13.00 -2.35
CA ILE A 21 -18.43 13.00 -1.00
C ILE A 21 -17.08 13.72 -1.03
N ARG A 22 -16.92 14.75 -0.20
CA ARG A 22 -15.62 15.38 0.07
C ARG A 22 -14.99 14.72 1.29
N HIS A 23 -13.90 13.99 1.07
CA HIS A 23 -13.13 13.39 2.16
C HIS A 23 -12.25 14.45 2.83
N ILE A 24 -12.45 14.66 4.12
CA ILE A 24 -11.50 15.39 4.97
C ILE A 24 -10.69 14.32 5.69
N ASN A 25 -9.48 14.04 5.21
CA ASN A 25 -8.63 12.99 5.74
C ASN A 25 -7.69 13.58 6.78
N LEU A 26 -7.94 13.28 8.04
CA LEU A 26 -6.99 13.52 9.13
C LEU A 26 -6.24 12.22 9.42
N PRO A 27 -4.93 12.26 9.70
CA PRO A 27 -4.18 11.05 10.01
C PRO A 27 -4.71 10.43 11.31
N HIS A 28 -5.04 9.14 11.25
CA HIS A 28 -5.24 8.31 12.43
C HIS A 28 -3.91 7.64 12.79
N ASN A 29 -3.31 8.05 13.91
CA ASN A 29 -1.98 7.55 14.30
C ASN A 29 -2.05 6.33 15.23
N GLU A 30 -3.21 6.06 15.84
CA GLU A 30 -3.37 4.99 16.82
C GLU A 30 -4.76 4.33 16.72
N ARG A 31 -4.85 3.09 17.20
CA ARG A 31 -6.10 2.34 17.42
C ARG A 31 -7.04 2.30 16.20
N PHE A 32 -6.47 2.12 15.02
CA PHE A 32 -7.23 1.90 13.79
C PHE A 32 -7.00 0.50 13.25
N VAL A 33 -7.91 0.07 12.38
CA VAL A 33 -7.74 -1.13 11.56
C VAL A 33 -7.67 -0.72 10.10
N VAL A 34 -6.77 -1.34 9.35
CA VAL A 34 -6.72 -1.15 7.90
C VAL A 34 -7.72 -2.10 7.25
N VAL A 35 -8.71 -1.53 6.57
CA VAL A 35 -9.75 -2.28 5.87
C VAL A 35 -9.49 -2.19 4.37
N GLY A 36 -9.37 -3.34 3.71
CA GLY A 36 -9.20 -3.39 2.26
C GLY A 36 -10.49 -3.06 1.52
N ASN A 37 -10.37 -2.44 0.34
CA ASN A 37 -11.53 -2.12 -0.51
C ASN A 37 -12.30 -3.36 -0.95
N HIS A 38 -11.65 -4.52 -1.05
CA HIS A 38 -12.32 -5.79 -1.37
C HIS A 38 -13.41 -6.16 -0.34
N LEU A 39 -13.26 -5.70 0.91
CA LEU A 39 -14.26 -5.86 1.96
C LEU A 39 -15.20 -4.65 2.01
N ALA A 40 -14.65 -3.44 2.04
CA ALA A 40 -15.44 -2.20 2.21
C ALA A 40 -16.42 -1.94 1.05
N GLN A 41 -16.09 -2.43 -0.15
CA GLN A 41 -16.87 -2.24 -1.38
C GLN A 41 -17.39 -3.59 -1.91
N HIS A 42 -17.47 -4.61 -1.07
CA HIS A 42 -17.89 -5.93 -1.50
C HIS A 42 -19.35 -5.90 -2.00
N ASP A 43 -19.56 -6.34 -3.23
CA ASP A 43 -20.83 -6.24 -3.96
C ASP A 43 -21.94 -7.16 -3.41
N ARG A 44 -21.56 -8.32 -2.87
CA ARG A 44 -22.50 -9.35 -2.40
C ARG A 44 -22.57 -9.53 -0.87
N LEU A 45 -21.88 -8.69 -0.11
CA LEU A 45 -21.98 -8.70 1.35
C LEU A 45 -22.98 -7.65 1.79
N SER A 46 -23.77 -7.96 2.82
CA SER A 46 -24.57 -6.95 3.49
C SER A 46 -23.68 -5.93 4.23
N LEU A 47 -24.16 -4.70 4.40
CA LEU A 47 -23.48 -3.70 5.23
C LEU A 47 -23.31 -4.17 6.68
N THR A 48 -24.24 -4.97 7.20
CA THR A 48 -24.12 -5.61 8.51
C THR A 48 -22.93 -6.57 8.54
N ALA A 49 -22.76 -7.41 7.51
CA ALA A 49 -21.61 -8.30 7.41
C ALA A 49 -20.29 -7.53 7.27
N ILE A 50 -20.25 -6.47 6.45
CA ILE A 50 -19.07 -5.60 6.31
C ILE A 50 -18.72 -4.97 7.67
N GLY A 51 -19.70 -4.38 8.35
CA GLY A 51 -19.52 -3.76 9.67
C GLY A 51 -19.07 -4.76 10.73
N LEU A 52 -19.65 -5.96 10.76
CA LEU A 52 -19.23 -7.02 11.68
C LEU A 52 -17.80 -7.49 11.38
N SER A 53 -17.42 -7.62 10.12
CA SER A 53 -16.04 -7.98 9.75
C SER A 53 -15.03 -6.93 10.23
N VAL A 54 -15.33 -5.64 10.03
CA VAL A 54 -14.50 -4.53 10.53
C VAL A 54 -14.42 -4.56 12.06
N HIS A 55 -15.54 -4.78 12.74
CA HIS A 55 -15.55 -4.91 14.20
C HIS A 55 -14.66 -6.08 14.66
N ILE A 56 -14.82 -7.27 14.07
CA ILE A 56 -14.05 -8.47 14.42
C ILE A 56 -12.55 -8.24 14.23
N GLN A 57 -12.14 -7.58 13.15
CA GLN A 57 -10.72 -7.25 12.89
C GLN A 57 -10.12 -6.28 13.91
N SER A 58 -10.95 -5.48 14.60
CA SER A 58 -10.50 -4.59 15.67
C SER A 58 -10.32 -5.26 17.02
N LEU A 59 -10.82 -6.50 17.20
CA LEU A 59 -10.75 -7.22 18.46
C LEU A 59 -9.37 -7.84 18.68
N ARG A 60 -9.00 -8.04 19.95
CA ARG A 60 -7.78 -8.78 20.31
C ARG A 60 -7.92 -10.25 19.90
N THR A 61 -6.82 -10.85 19.47
CA THR A 61 -6.73 -12.30 19.24
C THR A 61 -7.21 -13.09 20.47
N GLY A 62 -8.00 -14.14 20.25
CA GLY A 62 -8.60 -14.94 21.32
C GLY A 62 -9.91 -14.39 21.87
N THR A 63 -10.37 -13.23 21.42
CA THR A 63 -11.69 -12.70 21.78
C THR A 63 -12.79 -13.67 21.32
N ARG A 64 -13.62 -14.12 22.25
CA ARG A 64 -14.78 -14.97 21.92
C ARG A 64 -15.90 -14.13 21.32
N ILE A 65 -16.32 -14.49 20.12
CA ILE A 65 -17.42 -13.87 19.37
C ILE A 65 -18.58 -14.87 19.30
N SER A 66 -19.71 -14.53 19.93
CA SER A 66 -20.96 -15.28 19.84
C SER A 66 -22.07 -14.37 19.33
N VAL A 67 -23.08 -14.96 18.68
CA VAL A 67 -24.25 -14.21 18.17
C VAL A 67 -24.90 -13.40 19.29
N LYS A 68 -25.17 -14.04 20.44
CA LYS A 68 -25.75 -13.38 21.62
C LYS A 68 -24.93 -12.17 22.09
N LYS A 69 -23.61 -12.33 22.23
CA LYS A 69 -22.74 -11.25 22.69
C LYS A 69 -22.67 -10.07 21.70
N LEU A 70 -22.78 -10.36 20.41
CA LEU A 70 -22.88 -9.31 19.39
C LEU A 70 -24.24 -8.61 19.43
N ALA A 71 -25.33 -9.35 19.61
CA ALA A 71 -26.70 -8.81 19.71
C ALA A 71 -26.91 -7.95 20.96
N GLU A 72 -26.21 -8.24 22.06
CA GLU A 72 -26.17 -7.39 23.25
C GLU A 72 -25.47 -6.04 22.99
N ARG A 73 -24.55 -5.98 22.03
CA ARG A 73 -23.71 -4.79 21.77
C ARG A 73 -24.26 -3.90 20.66
N PHE A 74 -24.85 -4.48 19.63
CA PHE A 74 -25.27 -3.76 18.43
C PHE A 74 -26.79 -3.73 18.33
N PRO A 75 -27.38 -2.68 17.71
CA PRO A 75 -28.82 -2.60 17.48
C PRO A 75 -29.28 -3.51 16.32
N GLU A 76 -28.72 -4.72 16.25
CA GLU A 76 -29.02 -5.73 15.23
C GLU A 76 -29.57 -6.99 15.91
N GLY A 77 -30.57 -7.62 15.29
CA GLY A 77 -31.17 -8.84 15.83
C GLY A 77 -30.23 -10.06 15.74
N GLU A 78 -30.43 -11.05 16.62
CA GLU A 78 -29.65 -12.30 16.62
C GLU A 78 -29.65 -12.99 15.25
N ASP A 79 -30.81 -13.06 14.59
CA ASP A 79 -30.95 -13.69 13.27
C ASP A 79 -30.11 -12.96 12.21
N ARG A 80 -30.18 -11.62 12.16
CA ARG A 80 -29.41 -10.84 11.19
C ARG A 80 -27.90 -10.96 11.45
N ILE A 81 -27.49 -11.01 12.71
CA ILE A 81 -26.09 -11.23 13.08
C ILE A 81 -25.65 -12.64 12.65
N SER A 82 -26.49 -13.65 12.86
CA SER A 82 -26.23 -15.01 12.41
C SER A 82 -26.05 -15.07 10.89
N ASP A 83 -26.98 -14.49 10.14
CA ASP A 83 -26.94 -14.42 8.68
C ASP A 83 -25.70 -13.67 8.17
N ALA A 84 -25.37 -12.54 8.76
CA ALA A 84 -24.19 -11.77 8.40
C ALA A 84 -22.89 -12.56 8.64
N LEU A 85 -22.82 -13.34 9.72
CA LEU A 85 -21.67 -14.22 9.97
C LEU A 85 -21.61 -15.38 8.98
N ASN A 86 -22.77 -15.93 8.57
CA ASN A 86 -22.85 -16.95 7.52
C ASN A 86 -22.43 -16.39 6.15
N GLU A 87 -22.77 -15.13 5.83
CA GLU A 87 -22.30 -14.44 4.62
C GLU A 87 -20.77 -14.32 4.62
N LEU A 88 -20.19 -13.87 5.74
CA LEU A 88 -18.73 -13.74 5.86
C LEU A 88 -18.01 -15.08 5.69
N GLU A 89 -18.58 -16.16 6.22
CA GLU A 89 -18.05 -17.51 5.98
C GLU A 89 -18.17 -17.91 4.50
N ARG A 90 -19.32 -17.68 3.88
CA ARG A 90 -19.58 -17.99 2.47
C ARG A 90 -18.58 -17.30 1.53
N TYR A 91 -18.22 -16.05 1.81
CA TYR A 91 -17.27 -15.28 1.00
C TYR A 91 -15.81 -15.39 1.49
N GLY A 92 -15.55 -16.24 2.48
CA GLY A 92 -14.20 -16.59 2.94
C GLY A 92 -13.54 -15.55 3.84
N TYR A 93 -14.29 -14.57 4.35
CA TYR A 93 -13.80 -13.59 5.33
C TYR A 93 -13.73 -14.15 6.75
N LEU A 94 -14.52 -15.19 7.03
CA LEU A 94 -14.49 -15.95 8.28
C LEU A 94 -14.37 -17.44 8.01
N ARG A 95 -13.78 -18.17 8.95
CA ARG A 95 -13.84 -19.63 9.02
C ARG A 95 -14.11 -20.05 10.45
N ARG A 96 -15.14 -20.87 10.64
CA ARG A 96 -15.48 -21.44 11.94
C ARG A 96 -15.22 -22.93 11.96
N THR A 97 -14.36 -23.36 12.86
CA THR A 97 -14.02 -24.78 13.04
C THR A 97 -14.35 -25.21 14.47
N ARG A 98 -15.08 -26.32 14.61
CA ARG A 98 -15.27 -26.96 15.93
C ARG A 98 -14.08 -27.88 16.19
N VAL A 99 -13.23 -27.51 17.13
CA VAL A 99 -12.05 -28.28 17.51
C VAL A 99 -12.33 -28.94 18.85
N ARG A 100 -12.10 -30.25 18.94
CA ARG A 100 -12.14 -30.95 20.23
C ARG A 100 -10.76 -30.85 20.85
N LEU A 101 -10.68 -30.18 22.00
CA LEU A 101 -9.45 -30.06 22.75
C LEU A 101 -9.04 -31.41 23.34
N PRO A 102 -7.75 -31.61 23.66
CA PRO A 102 -7.28 -32.78 24.40
C PRO A 102 -8.01 -32.99 25.73
N SER A 103 -8.58 -31.92 26.32
CA SER A 103 -9.43 -31.96 27.50
C SER A 103 -10.84 -32.51 27.26
N GLY A 104 -11.16 -32.96 26.04
CA GLY A 104 -12.47 -33.47 25.63
C GLY A 104 -13.52 -32.39 25.31
N GLN A 105 -13.24 -31.12 25.62
CA GLN A 105 -14.14 -29.99 25.37
C GLN A 105 -14.16 -29.62 23.87
N LEU A 106 -15.36 -29.37 23.33
CA LEU A 106 -15.55 -28.89 21.97
C LEU A 106 -15.54 -27.35 21.98
N ILE A 107 -14.52 -26.73 21.37
CA ILE A 107 -14.44 -25.28 21.22
C ILE A 107 -14.72 -24.87 19.78
N THR A 108 -15.48 -23.79 19.60
CA THR A 108 -15.61 -23.14 18.30
C THR A 108 -14.48 -22.14 18.14
N THR A 109 -13.59 -22.39 17.19
CA THR A 109 -12.52 -21.47 16.79
C THR A 109 -13.00 -20.67 15.60
N THR A 110 -12.92 -19.35 15.68
CA THR A 110 -13.27 -18.43 14.60
C THR A 110 -11.99 -17.77 14.09
N GLU A 111 -11.62 -18.08 12.85
CA GLU A 111 -10.52 -17.45 12.12
C GLU A 111 -11.09 -16.32 11.27
N SER A 112 -10.47 -15.14 11.32
CA SER A 112 -10.83 -13.99 10.48
C SER A 112 -9.72 -13.69 9.49
N PHE A 113 -10.10 -13.45 8.24
CA PHE A 113 -9.17 -13.13 7.16
C PHE A 113 -9.33 -11.67 6.74
N SER A 114 -8.37 -10.82 7.11
CA SER A 114 -8.35 -9.40 6.69
C SER A 114 -8.26 -9.23 5.18
N ASN A 115 -7.61 -10.17 4.49
CA ASN A 115 -7.58 -10.27 3.04
C ASN A 115 -7.68 -11.75 2.66
N PRO A 116 -8.87 -12.25 2.28
CA PRO A 116 -9.11 -13.66 2.08
C PRO A 116 -8.37 -14.19 0.84
N PRO A 117 -7.87 -15.43 0.86
CA PRO A 117 -7.10 -15.99 -0.26
C PRO A 117 -7.80 -15.92 -1.61
N ALA A 118 -9.13 -16.09 -1.65
CA ALA A 118 -9.94 -15.99 -2.85
C ALA A 118 -9.87 -14.59 -3.51
N MET A 119 -9.66 -13.53 -2.71
CA MET A 119 -9.50 -12.16 -3.21
C MET A 119 -8.04 -11.80 -3.52
N ARG A 120 -7.08 -12.66 -3.14
CA ARG A 120 -5.65 -12.52 -3.47
C ARG A 120 -5.31 -13.09 -4.85
N VAL A 121 -6.23 -13.79 -5.51
CA VAL A 121 -6.01 -14.28 -6.88
C VAL A 121 -5.88 -13.06 -7.77
N ARG A 122 -4.64 -12.83 -8.15
CA ARG A 122 -4.18 -11.70 -8.91
C ARG A 122 -4.79 -11.73 -10.30
N ALA A 123 -5.41 -10.64 -10.74
CA ALA A 123 -5.76 -10.50 -12.15
C ALA A 123 -4.49 -10.71 -12.99
N PRO A 124 -4.54 -11.53 -14.08
CA PRO A 124 -3.42 -11.65 -15.00
C PRO A 124 -3.01 -10.25 -15.47
N GLY A 125 -1.79 -9.81 -15.12
CA GLY A 125 -1.28 -8.49 -15.49
C GLY A 125 -1.08 -7.48 -14.37
N GLN A 126 -1.35 -7.79 -13.09
CA GLN A 126 -0.80 -6.93 -12.03
C GLN A 126 0.74 -7.14 -11.96
N PRO A 127 1.57 -6.08 -11.99
CA PRO A 127 3.02 -6.19 -11.90
C PRO A 127 3.42 -6.61 -10.50
N ALA A 128 4.11 -7.75 -10.31
CA ALA A 128 4.54 -8.30 -9.01
C ALA A 128 4.92 -7.19 -8.03
N PRO A 129 4.51 -7.27 -6.74
CA PRO A 129 5.05 -6.33 -5.76
C PRO A 129 6.56 -6.41 -5.90
N VAL A 130 7.19 -5.32 -6.31
CA VAL A 130 8.64 -5.22 -6.31
C VAL A 130 9.03 -5.56 -4.88
N PRO A 131 9.89 -6.55 -4.63
CA PRO A 131 10.39 -6.81 -3.29
C PRO A 131 10.84 -5.47 -2.74
N GLN A 132 10.18 -4.98 -1.68
CA GLN A 132 10.74 -3.88 -0.93
C GLN A 132 12.12 -4.37 -0.54
N ARG A 133 13.15 -3.70 -1.07
CA ARG A 133 14.53 -4.00 -0.77
C ARG A 133 14.62 -3.89 0.75
N GLU A 134 14.69 -5.03 1.41
CA GLU A 134 15.12 -5.11 2.80
C GLU A 134 16.35 -4.21 2.88
N ALA A 135 16.25 -3.17 3.72
CA ALA A 135 17.39 -2.30 3.96
C ALA A 135 18.57 -3.23 4.27
N PRO A 136 19.69 -3.12 3.53
CA PRO A 136 20.80 -4.02 3.74
C PRO A 136 21.17 -3.95 5.23
N PRO A 137 21.32 -5.09 5.92
CA PRO A 137 21.83 -5.05 7.29
C PRO A 137 23.16 -4.29 7.29
N PRO A 138 23.44 -3.47 8.32
CA PRO A 138 24.71 -2.74 8.39
C PRO A 138 25.85 -3.75 8.22
N SER A 139 26.62 -3.56 7.15
CA SER A 139 27.80 -4.38 6.87
C SER A 139 28.76 -4.26 8.03
N VAL A 140 28.87 -5.32 8.83
CA VAL A 140 30.03 -5.53 9.67
C VAL A 140 31.14 -5.97 8.73
N GLU A 141 32.15 -5.12 8.58
CA GLU A 141 33.37 -5.39 7.84
C GLU A 141 34.00 -6.71 8.34
N PRO A 142 34.16 -7.74 7.49
CA PRO A 142 34.96 -8.90 7.84
C PRO A 142 36.45 -8.55 7.72
N PRO A 143 37.32 -9.03 8.62
CA PRO A 143 38.74 -8.83 8.50
C PRO A 143 39.27 -9.60 7.28
N VAL A 144 40.08 -8.90 6.48
CA VAL A 144 40.75 -9.42 5.29
C VAL A 144 41.83 -10.43 5.69
N PRO A 145 41.92 -11.58 5.01
CA PRO A 145 43.19 -12.23 4.78
C PRO A 145 43.50 -12.31 3.27
N ASP A 146 44.68 -11.82 2.88
CA ASP A 146 45.34 -12.15 1.60
C ASP A 146 45.48 -13.67 1.44
N PRO A 147 45.36 -14.27 0.24
CA PRO A 147 46.51 -14.31 -0.69
C PRO A 147 46.24 -14.46 -2.22
N VAL A 148 47.13 -13.82 -2.99
CA VAL A 148 47.88 -14.35 -4.17
C VAL A 148 47.19 -14.58 -5.54
N ALA A 149 47.65 -13.76 -6.49
CA ALA A 149 48.02 -13.99 -7.91
C ALA A 149 47.17 -14.87 -8.87
N GLY A 150 46.81 -14.28 -10.02
CA GLY A 150 46.17 -14.93 -11.19
C GLY A 150 47.08 -15.90 -11.97
N PRO A 151 46.65 -16.42 -13.15
CA PRO A 151 46.47 -15.56 -14.32
C PRO A 151 45.32 -15.90 -15.33
N GLU A 152 45.03 -14.88 -16.13
CA GLU A 152 44.42 -14.73 -17.49
C GLU A 152 43.18 -15.51 -18.01
N PRO A 153 42.27 -14.82 -18.75
CA PRO A 153 41.09 -15.39 -19.38
C PRO A 153 41.33 -15.90 -20.82
N VAL A 154 40.80 -17.08 -21.13
CA VAL A 154 40.75 -17.64 -22.49
C VAL A 154 39.59 -16.99 -23.27
N PRO A 155 39.79 -16.51 -24.51
CA PRO A 155 38.75 -15.79 -25.28
C PRO A 155 37.64 -16.73 -25.77
N LEU A 156 36.38 -16.40 -25.48
CA LEU A 156 35.22 -17.02 -26.11
C LEU A 156 35.22 -16.71 -27.62
N ARG A 157 35.20 -17.77 -28.44
CA ARG A 157 35.00 -17.67 -29.89
C ARG A 157 33.67 -16.99 -30.21
N GLN A 158 33.75 -15.86 -30.91
CA GLN A 158 32.62 -15.21 -31.55
C GLN A 158 32.12 -16.09 -32.70
N GLN A 159 30.89 -16.59 -32.59
CA GLN A 159 30.19 -17.20 -33.71
C GLN A 159 29.54 -16.07 -34.51
N THR A 160 30.18 -15.69 -35.61
CA THR A 160 29.63 -14.86 -36.67
C THR A 160 28.63 -15.67 -37.49
N GLY A 161 27.35 -15.43 -37.26
CA GLY A 161 26.26 -15.88 -38.12
C GLY A 161 25.06 -14.96 -37.95
N PRO A 162 24.39 -14.50 -39.03
CA PRO A 162 23.26 -13.60 -38.91
C PRO A 162 22.08 -14.36 -38.31
N ARG A 163 21.69 -14.00 -37.07
CA ARG A 163 20.40 -14.42 -36.52
C ARG A 163 19.28 -13.66 -37.26
N PRO A 164 18.26 -14.33 -37.83
CA PRO A 164 17.09 -13.63 -38.34
C PRO A 164 16.37 -12.95 -37.17
N ARG A 165 16.11 -11.64 -37.29
CA ARG A 165 15.32 -10.87 -36.31
C ARG A 165 13.84 -11.16 -36.55
N PRO A 166 13.07 -11.66 -35.56
CA PRO A 166 11.63 -11.51 -35.59
C PRO A 166 11.31 -10.02 -35.47
N THR A 167 10.86 -9.40 -36.56
CA THR A 167 10.51 -7.97 -36.62
C THR A 167 9.10 -7.71 -36.10
N GLU A 168 8.47 -8.71 -35.50
CA GLU A 168 7.03 -8.74 -35.25
C GLU A 168 6.74 -8.67 -33.76
N LEU A 169 7.02 -7.50 -33.14
CA LEU A 169 6.36 -6.97 -31.93
C LEU A 169 7.04 -5.67 -31.45
N LEU A 170 7.30 -4.71 -32.35
CA LEU A 170 7.54 -3.34 -31.87
C LEU A 170 6.18 -2.71 -31.50
N PRO A 171 6.03 -2.14 -30.29
CA PRO A 171 4.85 -1.34 -29.96
C PRO A 171 4.73 -0.15 -30.92
N PRO A 172 3.51 0.31 -31.23
CA PRO A 172 3.31 1.45 -32.10
C PRO A 172 4.05 2.68 -31.55
N PRO A 173 4.61 3.54 -32.42
CA PRO A 173 5.31 4.73 -31.97
C PRO A 173 4.37 5.61 -31.16
N LEU A 174 4.84 6.02 -29.97
CA LEU A 174 4.12 6.93 -29.10
C LEU A 174 3.90 8.27 -29.84
N PRO A 175 2.76 8.94 -29.61
CA PRO A 175 2.50 10.26 -30.21
C PRO A 175 3.61 11.24 -29.80
N ALA A 176 4.04 12.06 -30.76
CA ALA A 176 5.04 13.09 -30.51
C ALA A 176 4.55 14.02 -29.40
N ALA A 177 5.39 14.23 -28.38
CA ALA A 177 5.09 15.16 -27.31
C ALA A 177 4.86 16.57 -27.90
N PRO A 178 3.87 17.32 -27.40
CA PRO A 178 3.61 18.68 -27.88
C PRO A 178 4.86 19.55 -27.66
N PRO A 179 5.24 20.38 -28.64
CA PRO A 179 6.37 21.30 -28.48
C PRO A 179 6.05 22.29 -27.36
N GLY A 180 6.88 22.31 -26.31
CA GLY A 180 6.73 23.23 -25.17
C GLY A 180 6.32 22.60 -23.84
N ALA A 181 6.17 21.27 -23.74
CA ALA A 181 6.03 20.62 -22.43
C ALA A 181 7.35 20.76 -21.64
N SER A 182 7.39 21.65 -20.65
CA SER A 182 8.48 21.70 -19.69
C SER A 182 8.54 20.36 -18.95
N ARG A 183 9.73 19.77 -18.89
CA ARG A 183 9.93 18.57 -18.07
C ARG A 183 9.59 18.95 -16.62
N PRO A 184 8.79 18.15 -15.90
CA PRO A 184 8.58 18.38 -14.49
C PRO A 184 9.91 18.40 -13.75
N ASP A 185 10.03 19.26 -12.74
CA ASP A 185 11.22 19.31 -11.89
C ASP A 185 11.51 17.93 -11.28
N PRO A 186 12.80 17.60 -11.09
CA PRO A 186 13.21 16.33 -10.51
C PRO A 186 12.65 16.17 -9.09
N PHE A 187 12.45 14.91 -8.68
CA PHE A 187 12.12 14.61 -7.29
C PHE A 187 13.36 14.77 -6.42
N GLN A 188 13.24 15.56 -5.37
CA GLN A 188 14.22 15.79 -4.32
C GLN A 188 13.65 15.32 -2.97
N THR A 189 14.51 14.99 -2.02
CA THR A 189 14.13 14.67 -0.64
C THR A 189 14.41 15.88 0.26
N CYS A 190 13.49 16.20 1.17
CA CYS A 190 13.64 17.33 2.08
C CYS A 190 14.70 17.04 3.15
N ASP A 191 15.68 17.94 3.28
CA ASP A 191 16.78 17.78 4.25
C ASP A 191 16.34 17.81 5.73
N ALA A 192 15.11 18.25 6.03
CA ALA A 192 14.61 18.36 7.41
C ALA A 192 13.55 17.31 7.80
N CYS A 193 12.88 16.67 6.83
CA CYS A 193 11.76 15.76 7.13
C CYS A 193 11.66 14.55 6.20
N ASP A 194 12.66 14.33 5.33
CA ASP A 194 12.74 13.22 4.38
C ASP A 194 11.54 13.09 3.40
N LEU A 195 10.67 14.10 3.34
CA LEU A 195 9.55 14.12 2.41
C LEU A 195 10.03 14.34 0.97
N ALA A 196 9.58 13.51 0.03
CA ALA A 196 9.83 13.70 -1.40
C ALA A 196 9.00 14.86 -1.97
N PHE A 197 9.64 15.79 -2.67
CA PHE A 197 9.02 16.94 -3.33
C PHE A 197 9.67 17.22 -4.70
N ARG A 198 9.09 18.09 -5.53
CA ARG A 198 9.65 18.47 -6.83
C ARG A 198 10.29 19.85 -6.74
N ALA A 199 11.55 19.97 -7.11
CA ALA A 199 12.27 21.24 -7.16
C ALA A 199 13.49 21.15 -8.10
N PRO A 200 13.91 22.28 -8.69
CA PRO A 200 15.07 22.32 -9.59
C PRO A 200 16.38 22.03 -8.84
N GLU A 201 16.47 22.40 -7.57
CA GLU A 201 17.65 22.22 -6.72
C GLU A 201 17.27 21.51 -5.41
N PRO A 202 18.21 20.75 -4.79
CA PRO A 202 18.02 20.16 -3.47
C PRO A 202 17.74 21.21 -2.39
N GLY A 203 16.97 20.84 -1.36
CA GLY A 203 16.73 21.72 -0.22
C GLY A 203 15.51 21.34 0.60
N LEU A 204 14.90 22.34 1.24
CA LEU A 204 13.75 22.16 2.11
C LEU A 204 12.44 22.16 1.32
N CYS A 205 11.52 21.27 1.70
CA CYS A 205 10.17 21.29 1.16
C CYS A 205 9.42 22.57 1.58
N SER A 206 8.31 22.87 0.90
CA SER A 206 7.49 24.07 1.17
C SER A 206 6.99 24.19 2.61
N ALA A 207 6.86 23.07 3.34
CA ALA A 207 6.50 23.06 4.75
C ALA A 207 7.68 23.39 5.68
N CYS A 208 8.91 23.02 5.32
CA CYS A 208 10.11 23.22 6.13
C CYS A 208 10.85 24.52 5.83
N ALA A 209 10.75 25.04 4.60
CA ALA A 209 11.36 26.31 4.19
C ALA A 209 11.02 27.51 5.12
N PRO A 210 9.76 27.75 5.54
CA PRO A 210 9.45 28.87 6.44
C PRO A 210 9.97 28.65 7.87
N VAL A 211 10.15 27.39 8.29
CA VAL A 211 10.64 27.03 9.64
C VAL A 211 12.14 27.27 9.76
N ALA A 212 12.92 26.96 8.72
CA ALA A 212 14.37 27.21 8.73
C ALA A 212 14.74 28.71 8.75
N VAL A 213 13.95 29.57 8.09
CA VAL A 213 14.15 31.02 8.09
C VAL A 213 13.92 31.62 9.49
N LEU A 214 12.99 31.06 10.26
CA LEU A 214 12.70 31.47 11.64
C LEU A 214 13.77 31.03 12.65
N VAL A 215 14.53 29.97 12.36
CA VAL A 215 15.62 29.47 13.23
C VAL A 215 16.95 30.20 12.96
N ALA A 216 17.05 30.90 11.82
CA ALA A 216 18.24 31.65 11.42
C ALA A 216 18.17 33.17 11.75
N SER A 217 17.14 33.64 12.47
CA SER A 217 17.00 35.01 13.00
C SER A 217 17.17 35.04 14.51
#